data_AF-A0A7Y4QW69-F1
#
_entry.id   AF-A0A7Y4QW69-F1
#
_cell.length_a   1.000
_cell.length_b   1.000
_cell.length_c   1.000
_cell.angle_alpha   90.00
_cell.angle_beta   90.00
_cell.angle_gamma   90.00
#
_symmetry.space_group_name_H-M   'P 1'
#
loop_
_entity.id
_entity.type
_entity.pdbx_description
1 polymer ?
#
loop_
_entity_poly.entity_id
_entity_poly.type
_entity_poly.pdbx_seq_one_letter_code
_entity_poly.pdbx_strand_id
1 'polypeptide(L)'
;MSRFELEIWDNETEKVTFYTVRWEGAPLSETDKFFAKYKETEKQAAQELLSLIIKAIGNEHGALPEFFNRPENGVAGLPPKGKIRIGEFKAHFQQFPLRLYALRINDREDLVVLFNGGLKTSEANRDSPELNLKFIEADAFGSRIEQAIREGMIVIDESSRSLKLFDGSDEIIL
;
A
#
# COMPACT_ATOMS: atom_id res chain seq x y z
N MET A 1 -19.04 -1.46 13.77
CA MET A 1 -18.01 -1.07 12.78
C MET A 1 -16.66 -1.38 13.40
N SER A 2 -15.76 -2.03 12.66
CA SER A 2 -14.42 -2.33 13.18
C SER A 2 -13.53 -1.10 13.02
N ARG A 3 -12.91 -0.64 14.11
CA ARG A 3 -11.99 0.50 14.10
C ARG A 3 -10.59 0.07 13.71
N PHE A 4 -9.89 0.93 12.97
CA PHE A 4 -8.48 0.72 12.65
C PHE A 4 -7.71 2.03 12.78
N GLU A 5 -6.43 1.91 13.04
CA GLU A 5 -5.47 3.00 13.09
C GLU A 5 -4.78 3.11 11.72
N LEU A 6 -4.67 4.33 11.19
CA LEU A 6 -3.84 4.67 10.05
C LEU A 6 -2.52 5.22 10.58
N GLU A 7 -1.47 4.41 10.54
CA GLU A 7 -0.16 4.71 11.13
C GLU A 7 0.93 4.81 10.05
N ILE A 8 2.02 5.52 10.36
CA ILE A 8 3.20 5.57 9.49
C ILE A 8 3.87 4.19 9.51
N TRP A 9 4.09 3.62 8.33
CA TRP A 9 4.89 2.41 8.17
C TRP A 9 6.36 2.73 7.90
N ASP A 10 6.63 3.71 7.03
CA ASP A 10 7.97 4.21 6.73
C ASP A 10 7.90 5.68 6.27
N ASN A 11 8.62 6.57 6.96
CA ASN A 11 8.78 7.98 6.58
C ASN A 11 10.25 8.37 6.37
N GLU A 12 11.15 7.38 6.27
CA GLU A 12 12.59 7.63 6.09
C GLU A 12 12.95 7.81 4.61
N THR A 13 12.04 7.46 3.69
CA THR A 13 12.33 7.59 2.25
C THR A 13 12.28 9.04 1.73
N GLU A 14 13.10 9.33 0.73
CA GLU A 14 13.32 10.68 0.23
C GLU A 14 12.09 11.26 -0.49
N LYS A 15 11.23 10.44 -1.10
CA LYS A 15 10.11 10.91 -1.95
C LYS A 15 8.73 10.55 -1.42
N VAL A 16 8.57 9.44 -0.69
CA VAL A 16 7.24 8.93 -0.30
C VAL A 16 7.16 8.66 1.20
N THR A 17 6.10 9.14 1.84
CA THR A 17 5.72 8.62 3.16
C THR A 17 4.77 7.44 2.96
N PHE A 18 5.16 6.29 3.47
CA PHE A 18 4.34 5.09 3.49
C PHE A 18 3.58 4.98 4.80
N TYR A 19 2.27 4.83 4.67
CA TYR A 19 1.35 4.52 5.76
C TYR A 19 0.94 3.05 5.68
N THR A 20 0.37 2.55 6.77
CA THR A 20 -0.30 1.25 6.83
C THR A 20 -1.52 1.36 7.74
N VAL A 21 -2.36 0.33 7.72
CA VAL A 21 -3.47 0.20 8.66
C VAL A 21 -3.21 -0.88 9.68
N ARG A 22 -3.70 -0.68 10.90
CA ARG A 22 -3.67 -1.67 11.98
C ARG A 22 -5.04 -1.75 12.63
N TRP A 23 -5.62 -2.95 12.69
CA TRP A 23 -6.84 -3.17 13.46
C TRP A 23 -6.64 -2.79 14.92
N GLU A 24 -7.63 -2.13 15.53
CA GLU A 24 -7.56 -1.76 16.94
C GLU A 24 -7.27 -2.97 17.84
N GLY A 25 -6.22 -2.88 18.65
CA GLY A 25 -5.77 -3.95 19.54
C GLY A 25 -5.00 -5.09 18.85
N ALA A 26 -4.79 -5.04 17.53
CA ALA A 26 -3.92 -6.00 16.85
C ALA A 26 -2.43 -5.69 17.10
N PRO A 27 -1.58 -6.71 17.26
CA PRO A 27 -0.16 -6.51 17.57
C PRO A 27 0.69 -6.07 16.37
N LEU A 28 0.18 -6.24 15.15
CA LEU A 28 0.90 -5.94 13.92
C LEU A 28 -0.01 -5.18 12.94
N SER A 29 0.60 -4.28 12.18
CA SER A 29 -0.03 -3.63 11.03
C SER A 29 -0.28 -4.63 9.90
N GLU A 30 -1.16 -4.28 8.96
CA GLU A 30 -1.46 -5.14 7.81
C GLU A 30 -0.24 -5.33 6.87
N THR A 31 0.59 -4.31 6.70
CA THR A 31 1.83 -4.41 5.92
C THR A 31 2.87 -5.29 6.63
N ASP A 32 3.01 -5.18 7.95
CA ASP A 32 3.93 -6.04 8.70
C ASP A 32 3.47 -7.50 8.71
N LYS A 33 2.16 -7.75 8.82
CA LYS A 33 1.60 -9.11 8.68
C LYS A 33 1.97 -9.72 7.34
N PHE A 34 1.90 -8.94 6.26
CA PHE A 34 2.27 -9.40 4.92
C PHE A 34 3.74 -9.79 4.86
N PHE A 35 4.67 -8.90 5.22
CA PHE A 35 6.10 -9.19 5.15
C PHE A 35 6.54 -10.25 6.17
N ALA A 36 5.94 -10.29 7.36
CA ALA A 36 6.21 -11.33 8.35
C ALA A 36 5.81 -12.74 7.88
N LYS A 37 4.70 -12.86 7.14
CA LYS A 37 4.27 -14.12 6.53
C LYS A 37 5.19 -14.53 5.38
N TYR A 38 5.43 -13.63 4.42
CA TYR A 38 6.09 -13.97 3.17
C TYR A 38 7.62 -13.91 3.20
N LYS A 39 8.24 -13.30 4.22
CA LYS A 39 9.70 -13.41 4.42
C LYS A 39 10.15 -14.85 4.66
N GLU A 40 9.26 -15.71 5.17
CA GLU A 40 9.54 -17.13 5.46
C GLU A 40 9.17 -18.03 4.27
N THR A 41 7.99 -17.82 3.67
CA THR A 41 7.49 -18.73 2.61
C THR A 41 7.88 -18.31 1.19
N GLU A 42 8.04 -17.02 0.91
CA GLU A 42 8.27 -16.44 -0.42
C GLU A 42 9.37 -15.39 -0.39
N LYS A 43 10.45 -15.69 0.33
CA LYS A 43 11.49 -14.73 0.75
C LYS A 43 12.01 -13.85 -0.39
N GLN A 44 12.33 -14.44 -1.54
CA GLN A 44 12.90 -13.71 -2.67
C GLN A 44 11.90 -12.72 -3.26
N ALA A 45 10.65 -13.14 -3.46
CA ALA A 45 9.59 -12.26 -3.94
C ALA A 45 9.25 -11.16 -2.92
N ALA A 46 9.23 -11.48 -1.62
CA ALA A 46 9.02 -10.50 -0.58
C ALA A 46 10.14 -9.44 -0.56
N GLN A 47 11.41 -9.85 -0.71
CA GLN A 47 12.55 -8.94 -0.79
C GLN A 47 12.54 -8.07 -2.05
N GLU A 48 12.19 -8.64 -3.21
CA GLU A 48 12.07 -7.88 -4.45
C GLU A 48 10.96 -6.84 -4.36
N LEU A 49 9.81 -7.20 -3.77
CA LEU A 49 8.70 -6.28 -3.56
C LEU A 49 9.06 -5.17 -2.56
N LEU A 50 9.74 -5.50 -1.47
CA LEU A 50 10.24 -4.51 -0.52
C LEU A 50 11.24 -3.55 -1.18
N SER A 51 12.13 -4.06 -2.04
CA SER A 51 13.08 -3.24 -2.79
C SER A 51 12.37 -2.32 -3.79
N LEU A 52 11.30 -2.78 -4.45
CA LEU A 52 10.46 -1.93 -5.30
C LEU A 52 9.84 -0.78 -4.49
N ILE A 53 9.28 -1.09 -3.32
CA ILE A 53 8.58 -0.10 -2.48
C ILE A 53 9.57 0.93 -1.93
N ILE A 54 10.62 0.50 -1.25
CA ILE A 54 11.52 1.43 -0.55
C ILE A 54 12.50 2.12 -1.51
N LYS A 55 13.14 1.37 -2.42
CA LYS A 55 14.17 1.97 -3.29
C LYS A 55 13.55 2.69 -4.47
N ALA A 56 12.79 1.99 -5.30
CA ALA A 56 12.29 2.56 -6.54
C ALA A 56 11.16 3.58 -6.29
N ILE A 57 10.13 3.20 -5.54
CA ILE A 57 8.99 4.09 -5.25
C ILE A 57 9.39 5.14 -4.21
N GLY A 58 9.93 4.70 -3.07
CA GLY A 58 10.23 5.56 -1.92
C GLY A 58 11.35 6.58 -2.16
N ASN A 59 12.49 6.16 -2.71
CA ASN A 59 13.66 7.02 -2.82
C ASN A 59 13.89 7.57 -4.22
N GLU A 60 13.78 6.75 -5.26
CA GLU A 60 14.27 7.12 -6.60
C GLU A 60 13.22 7.87 -7.43
N HIS A 61 11.96 7.44 -7.41
CA HIS A 61 10.97 7.89 -8.41
C HIS A 61 9.74 8.59 -7.83
N GLY A 62 9.30 8.25 -6.62
CA GLY A 62 7.97 8.63 -6.12
C GLY A 62 6.89 7.63 -6.56
N ALA A 63 5.68 7.81 -6.05
CA ALA A 63 4.51 6.98 -6.32
C ALA A 63 3.85 7.28 -7.68
N LEU A 64 4.67 7.22 -8.73
CA LEU A 64 4.26 7.42 -10.13
C LEU A 64 3.16 6.42 -10.54
N PRO A 65 2.16 6.83 -11.35
CA PRO A 65 1.05 5.98 -11.79
C PRO A 65 1.49 4.64 -12.42
N GLU A 66 2.64 4.62 -13.10
CA GLU A 66 3.22 3.44 -13.75
C GLU A 66 3.49 2.29 -12.77
N PHE A 67 3.84 2.60 -11.51
CA PHE A 67 4.00 1.58 -10.47
C PHE A 67 2.67 0.98 -10.01
N PHE A 68 1.56 1.67 -10.22
CA PHE A 68 0.21 1.31 -9.78
C PHE A 68 -0.70 0.96 -10.97
N ASN A 69 -0.14 0.49 -12.09
CA ASN A 69 -0.85 0.17 -13.33
C ASN A 69 -1.77 -1.08 -13.27
N ARG A 70 -2.13 -1.50 -12.05
CA ARG A 70 -2.98 -2.65 -11.79
C ARG A 70 -4.10 -2.25 -10.81
N PRO A 71 -5.05 -1.41 -11.26
CA PRO A 71 -6.17 -0.99 -10.43
C PRO A 71 -7.10 -2.17 -10.13
N GLU A 72 -7.52 -2.28 -8.88
CA GLU A 72 -8.54 -3.19 -8.37
C GLU A 72 -9.48 -2.35 -7.48
N ASN A 73 -10.62 -1.91 -8.03
CA ASN A 73 -11.51 -0.94 -7.39
C ASN A 73 -10.76 0.30 -6.84
N GLY A 74 -10.95 0.63 -5.56
CA GLY A 74 -10.35 1.82 -4.91
C GLY A 74 -8.88 1.65 -4.53
N VAL A 75 -8.25 0.52 -4.86
CA VAL A 75 -6.84 0.25 -4.56
C VAL A 75 -6.10 -0.27 -5.78
N ALA A 76 -4.77 -0.35 -5.70
CA ALA A 76 -3.92 -0.92 -6.73
C ALA A 76 -3.09 -2.06 -6.16
N GLY A 77 -2.84 -3.07 -7.00
CA GLY A 77 -2.03 -4.22 -6.62
C GLY A 77 -0.56 -4.08 -7.05
N LEU A 78 0.36 -4.11 -6.10
CA LEU A 78 1.81 -4.16 -6.30
C LEU A 78 2.35 -5.60 -6.30
N PRO A 79 3.37 -5.93 -7.11
CA PRO A 79 4.05 -5.05 -8.05
C PRO A 79 3.21 -4.76 -9.32
N PRO A 80 3.60 -3.76 -10.13
CA PRO A 80 2.89 -3.43 -11.37
C PRO A 80 2.80 -4.63 -12.31
N LYS A 81 1.82 -4.62 -13.20
CA LYS A 81 1.65 -5.67 -14.20
C LYS A 81 2.59 -5.46 -15.39
N GLY A 82 3.30 -6.51 -15.76
CA GLY A 82 4.07 -6.56 -17.00
C GLY A 82 5.37 -5.77 -16.92
N LYS A 83 5.72 -5.14 -18.04
CA LYS A 83 6.94 -4.32 -18.16
C LYS A 83 6.60 -2.86 -17.87
N ILE A 84 7.36 -2.25 -16.97
CA ILE A 84 7.31 -0.81 -16.73
C ILE A 84 8.64 -0.18 -17.09
N ARG A 85 8.57 1.07 -17.58
CA ARG A 85 9.75 1.87 -17.92
C ARG A 85 9.54 3.30 -17.41
N ILE A 86 10.41 3.74 -16.52
CA ILE A 86 10.37 5.07 -15.90
C ILE A 86 11.76 5.67 -16.09
N GLY A 87 11.92 6.53 -17.10
CA GLY A 87 13.24 6.98 -17.54
C GLY A 87 14.15 5.81 -17.93
N GLU A 88 15.22 5.63 -17.14
CA GLU A 88 16.18 4.52 -17.29
C GLU A 88 15.77 3.26 -16.51
N PHE A 89 14.92 3.40 -15.48
CA PHE A 89 14.41 2.27 -14.71
C PHE A 89 13.54 1.38 -15.60
N LYS A 90 13.83 0.08 -15.58
CA LYS A 90 13.07 -0.94 -16.29
C LYS A 90 12.89 -2.13 -15.36
N ALA A 91 11.65 -2.52 -15.14
CA ALA A 91 11.31 -3.71 -14.38
C ALA A 91 10.28 -4.56 -15.13
N HIS A 92 10.32 -5.87 -14.88
CA HIS A 92 9.43 -6.83 -15.51
C HIS A 92 8.89 -7.81 -14.49
N PHE A 93 7.64 -7.62 -14.06
CA PHE A 93 6.98 -8.43 -13.02
C PHE A 93 5.99 -9.42 -13.62
N GLN A 94 6.45 -10.22 -14.59
CA GLN A 94 5.62 -11.29 -15.17
C GLN A 94 5.49 -12.44 -14.18
N GLN A 95 4.25 -12.90 -13.94
CA GLN A 95 3.94 -14.02 -13.04
C GLN A 95 4.48 -13.87 -11.61
N PHE A 96 4.62 -12.63 -11.12
CA PHE A 96 5.06 -12.39 -9.74
C PHE A 96 4.07 -13.03 -8.74
N PRO A 97 4.55 -13.85 -7.79
CA PRO A 97 3.69 -14.71 -6.98
C PRO A 97 2.95 -13.96 -5.88
N LEU A 98 3.49 -12.81 -5.44
CA LEU A 98 2.90 -12.01 -4.38
C LEU A 98 2.09 -10.84 -4.92
N ARG A 99 1.12 -10.41 -4.13
CA ARG A 99 0.40 -9.17 -4.35
C ARG A 99 0.21 -8.42 -3.04
N LEU A 100 0.68 -7.19 -2.97
CA LEU A 100 0.41 -6.24 -1.90
C LEU A 100 -0.56 -5.18 -2.41
N TYR A 101 -1.60 -4.84 -1.64
CA TYR A 101 -2.52 -3.77 -2.02
C TYR A 101 -2.02 -2.42 -1.50
N ALA A 102 -2.24 -1.38 -2.29
CA ALA A 102 -1.83 -0.03 -1.96
C ALA A 102 -2.83 1.02 -2.47
N LEU A 103 -2.93 2.14 -1.77
CA LEU A 103 -3.70 3.32 -2.15
C LEU A 103 -2.75 4.52 -2.28
N ARG A 104 -2.86 5.26 -3.39
CA ARG A 104 -2.23 6.58 -3.50
C ARG A 104 -3.22 7.63 -3.00
N ILE A 105 -2.82 8.42 -2.02
CA ILE A 105 -3.70 9.45 -1.45
C ILE A 105 -3.92 10.54 -2.50
N ASN A 106 -5.18 10.77 -2.90
CA ASN A 106 -5.56 11.79 -3.88
C ASN A 106 -4.71 11.74 -5.17
N ASP A 107 -4.36 10.53 -5.63
CA ASP A 107 -3.48 10.30 -6.80
C ASP A 107 -2.09 10.95 -6.73
N ARG A 108 -1.65 11.37 -5.54
CA ARG A 108 -0.34 11.99 -5.31
C ARG A 108 0.80 11.00 -5.45
N GLU A 109 1.99 11.55 -5.61
CA GLU A 109 3.23 10.80 -5.80
C GLU A 109 4.09 10.69 -4.53
N ASP A 110 3.63 11.23 -3.39
CA ASP A 110 4.40 11.36 -2.15
C ASP A 110 3.73 10.72 -0.92
N LEU A 111 2.50 10.21 -1.06
CA LEU A 111 1.72 9.61 0.01
C LEU A 111 1.06 8.31 -0.45
N VAL A 112 1.47 7.19 0.16
CA VAL A 112 0.95 5.86 -0.17
C VAL A 112 0.55 5.13 1.10
N VAL A 113 -0.64 4.53 1.12
CA VAL A 113 -1.05 3.59 2.15
C VAL A 113 -0.84 2.18 1.63
N LEU A 114 -0.06 1.38 2.33
CA LEU A 114 0.14 -0.05 2.09
C LEU A 114 -0.82 -0.84 2.98
N PHE A 115 -1.41 -1.90 2.43
CA PHE A 115 -2.31 -2.79 3.17
C PHE A 115 -1.70 -4.18 3.28
N ASN A 116 -2.54 -5.20 3.45
CA ASN A 116 -2.12 -6.59 3.35
C ASN A 116 -2.16 -7.06 1.89
N GLY A 117 -1.94 -8.36 1.71
CA GLY A 117 -1.82 -8.98 0.42
C GLY A 117 -1.82 -10.49 0.50
N GLY A 118 -1.57 -11.12 -0.63
CA GLY A 118 -1.70 -12.57 -0.77
C GLY A 118 -0.78 -13.16 -1.82
N LEU A 119 -0.69 -14.49 -1.77
CA LEU A 119 -0.22 -15.29 -2.89
C LEU A 119 -1.26 -15.27 -4.02
N LYS A 120 -0.78 -15.09 -5.24
CA LYS A 120 -1.55 -15.30 -6.45
C LYS A 120 -1.45 -16.79 -6.81
N THR A 121 -2.45 -17.57 -6.40
CA THR A 121 -2.50 -19.03 -6.61
C THR A 121 -3.02 -19.44 -7.99
N SER A 122 -3.51 -18.50 -8.79
CA SER A 122 -4.15 -18.78 -10.09
C SER A 122 -4.18 -17.54 -10.99
N GLU A 123 -4.37 -17.76 -12.29
CA GLU A 123 -4.50 -16.67 -13.28
C GLU A 123 -5.77 -15.83 -13.07
N ALA A 124 -6.84 -16.42 -12.50
CA ALA A 124 -8.13 -15.79 -12.25
C ALA A 124 -8.31 -15.43 -10.75
N ASN A 125 -8.61 -14.15 -10.45
CA ASN A 125 -8.76 -13.65 -9.07
C ASN A 125 -9.79 -14.42 -8.21
N ARG A 126 -10.80 -15.07 -8.83
CA ARG A 126 -11.80 -15.91 -8.13
C ARG A 126 -11.22 -17.19 -7.53
N ASP A 127 -10.07 -17.63 -8.02
CA ASP A 127 -9.42 -18.88 -7.62
C ASP A 127 -8.27 -18.64 -6.62
N SER A 128 -8.18 -17.45 -6.01
CA SER A 128 -7.30 -17.13 -4.88
C SER A 128 -8.12 -16.57 -3.71
N PRO A 129 -8.84 -17.43 -2.95
CA PRO A 129 -9.78 -16.98 -1.92
C PRO A 129 -9.14 -16.09 -0.85
N GLU A 130 -7.92 -16.43 -0.39
CA GLU A 130 -7.19 -15.61 0.58
C GLU A 130 -6.85 -14.22 0.02
N LEU A 131 -6.38 -14.16 -1.22
CA LEU A 131 -6.02 -12.89 -1.87
C LEU A 131 -7.26 -12.01 -2.10
N ASN A 132 -8.40 -12.61 -2.43
CA ASN A 132 -9.66 -11.90 -2.62
C ASN A 132 -10.23 -11.35 -1.29
N LEU A 133 -10.08 -12.08 -0.18
CA LEU A 133 -10.44 -11.56 1.14
C LEU A 133 -9.58 -10.34 1.52
N LYS A 134 -8.27 -10.43 1.26
CA LYS A 134 -7.35 -9.29 1.49
C LYS A 134 -7.60 -8.11 0.56
N PHE A 135 -8.08 -8.37 -0.65
CA PHE A 135 -8.54 -7.33 -1.56
C PHE A 135 -9.75 -6.58 -1.00
N ILE A 136 -10.82 -7.30 -0.63
CA ILE A 136 -12.05 -6.70 -0.10
C ILE A 136 -11.75 -5.87 1.16
N GLU A 137 -10.87 -6.37 2.01
CA GLU A 137 -10.41 -5.67 3.21
C GLU A 137 -9.65 -4.38 2.85
N ALA A 138 -8.71 -4.44 1.91
CA ALA A 138 -7.97 -3.27 1.43
C ALA A 138 -8.89 -2.21 0.77
N ASP A 139 -9.85 -2.63 -0.05
CA ASP A 139 -10.84 -1.75 -0.68
C ASP A 139 -11.72 -1.04 0.37
N ALA A 140 -12.13 -1.75 1.42
CA ALA A 140 -12.88 -1.19 2.53
C ALA A 140 -12.06 -0.18 3.35
N PHE A 141 -10.78 -0.47 3.61
CA PHE A 141 -9.88 0.49 4.24
C PHE A 141 -9.68 1.73 3.39
N GLY A 142 -9.34 1.55 2.12
CA GLY A 142 -9.11 2.65 1.18
C GLY A 142 -10.32 3.57 1.09
N SER A 143 -11.52 3.00 0.93
CA SER A 143 -12.77 3.76 0.89
C SER A 143 -12.99 4.64 2.13
N ARG A 144 -12.69 4.13 3.32
CA ARG A 144 -12.85 4.87 4.59
C ARG A 144 -11.82 5.98 4.73
N ILE A 145 -10.57 5.74 4.31
CA ILE A 145 -9.50 6.74 4.32
C ILE A 145 -9.86 7.87 3.36
N GLU A 146 -10.23 7.55 2.11
CA GLU A 146 -10.66 8.54 1.12
C GLU A 146 -11.89 9.33 1.55
N GLN A 147 -12.85 8.67 2.22
CA GLN A 147 -14.02 9.34 2.79
C GLN A 147 -13.61 10.33 3.88
N ALA A 148 -12.77 9.93 4.83
CA ALA A 148 -12.32 10.79 5.92
C ALA A 148 -11.52 12.00 5.40
N ILE A 149 -10.74 11.84 4.32
CA ILE A 149 -10.06 12.95 3.64
C ILE A 149 -11.08 13.88 2.97
N ARG A 150 -12.06 13.32 2.25
CA ARG A 150 -13.11 14.08 1.57
C ARG A 150 -13.98 14.89 2.52
N GLU A 151 -14.27 14.34 3.70
CA GLU A 151 -15.03 14.98 4.76
C GLU A 151 -14.19 15.98 5.58
N GLY A 152 -12.89 16.08 5.29
CA GLY A 152 -11.96 17.00 5.96
C GLY A 152 -11.58 16.57 7.38
N MET A 153 -11.87 15.31 7.77
CA MET A 153 -11.44 14.74 9.05
C MET A 153 -9.94 14.46 9.05
N ILE A 154 -9.42 13.98 7.92
CA ILE A 154 -7.98 13.84 7.67
C ILE A 154 -7.55 14.96 6.74
N VAL A 155 -6.48 15.66 7.12
CA VAL A 155 -5.84 16.71 6.34
C VAL A 155 -4.44 16.28 5.94
N ILE A 156 -4.01 16.76 4.77
CA ILE A 156 -2.65 16.54 4.27
C ILE A 156 -1.80 17.73 4.72
N ASP A 157 -0.76 17.46 5.49
CA ASP A 157 0.29 18.42 5.80
C ASP A 157 1.36 18.36 4.70
N GLU A 158 1.26 19.29 3.76
CA GLU A 158 2.17 19.45 2.62
C GLU A 158 3.63 19.66 3.05
N SER A 159 3.87 20.29 4.20
CA SER A 159 5.23 20.63 4.64
C SER A 159 5.99 19.41 5.14
N SER A 160 5.27 18.48 5.77
CA SER A 160 5.85 17.27 6.36
C SER A 160 5.56 16.00 5.55
N ARG A 161 4.77 16.09 4.46
CA ARG A 161 4.25 14.94 3.70
C ARG A 161 3.62 13.92 4.65
N SER A 162 2.65 14.39 5.43
CA SER A 162 1.97 13.54 6.40
C SER A 162 0.45 13.75 6.38
N LEU A 163 -0.25 12.74 6.87
CA LEU A 163 -1.68 12.77 7.17
C LEU A 163 -1.86 13.08 8.65
N LYS A 164 -2.78 13.99 8.97
CA LYS A 164 -3.14 14.38 10.34
C LYS A 164 -4.65 14.47 10.48
N LEU A 165 -5.16 14.36 11.70
CA LEU A 165 -6.54 14.75 11.98
C LEU A 165 -6.71 16.27 11.85
N PHE A 166 -7.93 16.71 11.60
CA PHE A 166 -8.27 18.14 11.47
C PHE A 166 -7.93 18.96 12.73
N ASP A 167 -7.88 18.32 13.91
CA ASP A 167 -7.50 18.93 15.18
C ASP A 167 -5.97 18.99 15.39
N GLY A 168 -5.19 18.49 14.43
CA GLY A 168 -3.74 18.46 14.45
C GLY A 168 -3.14 17.21 15.09
N SER A 169 -3.95 16.25 15.56
CA SER A 169 -3.46 14.99 16.13
C SER A 169 -2.86 14.07 15.06
N ASP A 170 -1.76 13.40 15.41
CA ASP A 170 -1.10 12.43 14.52
C ASP A 170 -1.72 11.02 14.61
N GLU A 171 -2.49 10.73 15.66
CA GLU A 171 -3.18 9.45 15.84
C GLU A 171 -4.51 9.43 15.07
N ILE A 172 -4.54 8.74 13.94
CA ILE A 172 -5.72 8.65 13.08
C ILE A 172 -6.43 7.32 13.30
N ILE A 173 -7.56 7.34 14.00
CA ILE A 173 -8.43 6.17 14.21
C ILE A 173 -9.71 6.35 13.38
N LEU A 174 -9.99 5.39 12.51
CA LEU A 174 -11.16 5.38 11.62
C LEU A 174 -12.16 4.30 11.97
#